data_AF-A0A524PBY1-F1
#
_entry.id   AF-A0A524PBY1-F1
#
_cell.length_a   1.000
_cell.length_b   1.000
_cell.length_c   1.000
_cell.angle_alpha   90.00
_cell.angle_beta   90.00
_cell.angle_gamma   90.00
#
_symmetry.space_group_name_H-M   'P 1'
#
loop_
_entity.id
_entity.type
_entity.pdbx_description
1 polymer ?
#
loop_
_entity_poly.entity_id
_entity_poly.type
_entity_poly.pdbx_seq_one_letter_code
_entity_poly.pdbx_strand_id
1 'polypeptide(L)'
;QREDIELILVPANEIAEELGEKRLANLILLGALIERMGPLTIDQIGESLGRHIPEHRRNLLESNLKALARGAELAQSQGKT
;
A
#
# COMPACT_ATOMS: atom_id res chain seq x y z
N GLN A 1 12.87 -10.73 -23.96
CA GLN A 1 11.80 -10.19 -23.10
C GLN A 1 11.63 -11.15 -21.93
N ARG A 2 11.44 -10.67 -20.70
CA ARG A 2 11.27 -11.53 -19.51
C ARG A 2 9.78 -11.74 -19.29
N GLU A 3 9.33 -12.98 -19.39
CA GLU A 3 7.92 -13.38 -19.25
C GLU A 3 7.61 -13.95 -17.85
N ASP A 4 8.63 -14.04 -17.00
CA ASP A 4 8.55 -14.52 -15.62
C ASP A 4 8.38 -13.39 -14.59
N ILE A 5 8.18 -12.16 -15.06
CA ILE A 5 8.02 -10.96 -14.23
C ILE A 5 6.65 -10.37 -14.50
N GLU A 6 5.83 -10.27 -13.45
CA GLU A 6 4.58 -9.50 -13.48
C GLU A 6 4.89 -8.02 -13.27
N LEU A 7 4.42 -7.15 -14.17
CA LEU A 7 4.63 -5.70 -14.07
C LEU A 7 3.35 -5.02 -13.58
N ILE A 8 3.48 -4.20 -12.54
CA ILE A 8 2.38 -3.39 -12.00
C ILE A 8 2.87 -1.96 -11.83
N LEU A 9 2.24 -1.03 -12.54
CA LEU A 9 2.62 0.37 -12.52
C LEU A 9 1.80 1.11 -11.47
N VAL A 10 2.46 1.64 -10.44
CA VAL A 10 1.77 2.33 -9.34
C VAL A 10 2.27 3.79 -9.29
N PRO A 11 1.41 4.80 -9.53
CA PRO A 11 1.77 6.21 -9.42
C PRO A 11 1.79 6.66 -7.95
N ALA A 12 2.62 5.99 -7.13
CA ALA A 12 2.57 6.10 -5.67
C ALA A 12 2.87 7.51 -5.14
N ASN A 13 3.75 8.25 -5.80
CA ASN A 13 4.10 9.61 -5.39
C ASN A 13 2.94 10.59 -5.60
N GLU A 14 2.24 10.49 -6.74
CA GLU A 14 1.09 11.34 -7.06
C GLU A 14 -0.04 11.10 -6.07
N ILE A 15 -0.34 9.83 -5.78
CA ILE A 15 -1.37 9.46 -4.81
C ILE A 15 -0.97 9.89 -3.39
N ALA A 16 0.31 9.78 -3.02
CA ALA A 16 0.78 10.26 -1.73
C ALA A 16 0.60 11.78 -1.59
N GLU A 17 0.81 12.54 -2.66
CA GLU A 17 0.54 13.97 -2.72
C GLU A 17 -0.96 14.28 -2.61
N GLU A 18 -1.83 13.52 -3.29
CA GLU A 18 -3.30 13.63 -3.15
C GLU A 18 -3.79 13.35 -1.72
N LEU A 19 -3.14 12.40 -1.03
CA LEU A 19 -3.41 12.09 0.38
C LEU A 19 -2.80 13.11 1.35
N GLY A 20 -2.08 14.12 0.83
CA GLY A 20 -1.53 15.23 1.61
C GLY A 20 -0.18 14.93 2.29
N GLU A 21 0.45 13.79 2.02
CA GLU A 21 1.72 13.40 2.65
C GLU A 21 2.57 12.52 1.73
N LYS A 22 3.64 13.10 1.17
CA LYS A 22 4.56 12.41 0.24
C LYS A 22 5.19 11.16 0.83
N ARG A 23 5.36 11.11 2.16
CA ARG A 23 5.94 9.94 2.85
C ARG A 23 5.06 8.69 2.78
N LEU A 24 3.81 8.78 2.32
CA LEU A 24 2.89 7.64 2.18
C LEU A 24 3.17 6.77 0.95
N ALA A 25 4.03 7.20 0.02
CA ALA A 25 4.29 6.49 -1.23
C ALA A 25 4.73 5.03 -1.00
N ASN A 26 5.55 4.77 0.01
CA ASN A 26 5.98 3.41 0.33
C ASN A 26 4.82 2.50 0.80
N LEU A 27 3.84 3.04 1.51
CA LEU A 27 2.68 2.28 1.96
C LEU A 27 1.69 2.02 0.84
N ILE A 28 1.58 2.94 -0.12
CA ILE A 28 0.84 2.69 -1.36
C ILE A 28 1.49 1.53 -2.14
N LEU A 29 2.81 1.54 -2.30
CA LEU A 29 3.52 0.44 -2.96
C LEU A 29 3.38 -0.89 -2.19
N LEU A 30 3.45 -0.84 -0.86
CA LEU A 30 3.28 -2.02 -0.01
C LEU A 30 1.88 -2.62 -0.16
N GLY A 31 0.83 -1.78 -0.17
CA GLY A 31 -0.54 -2.22 -0.39
C GLY A 31 -0.71 -2.93 -1.73
N ALA A 32 -0.13 -2.36 -2.80
CA ALA A 32 -0.13 -2.96 -4.12
C ALA A 32 0.59 -4.32 -4.16
N LEU A 33 1.72 -4.43 -3.47
CA LEU A 33 2.48 -5.69 -3.37
C LEU A 33 1.71 -6.77 -2.60
N ILE A 34 1.08 -6.43 -1.49
CA ILE A 34 0.32 -7.37 -0.64
C ILE A 34 -0.85 -7.99 -1.41
N GLU A 35 -1.62 -7.16 -2.13
CA GLU A 35 -2.74 -7.62 -2.97
C GLU A 35 -2.33 -8.70 -3.97
N ARG A 36 -1.05 -8.69 -4.39
CA ARG A 36 -0.52 -9.58 -5.41
C ARG A 36 0.26 -10.77 -4.87
N MET A 37 0.87 -10.64 -3.68
CA MET A 37 1.59 -11.74 -3.06
C MET A 37 0.65 -12.89 -2.66
N GLY A 38 -0.55 -12.58 -2.16
CA GLY A 38 -1.60 -13.57 -1.86
C GLY A 38 -1.74 -14.02 -0.39
N PRO A 39 -0.69 -14.40 0.38
CA PRO A 39 -0.87 -14.98 1.71
C PRO A 39 -1.11 -13.93 2.82
N LEU A 40 -1.02 -12.64 2.50
CA LEU A 40 -1.18 -11.54 3.45
C LEU A 40 -2.38 -10.70 3.06
N THR A 41 -3.22 -10.33 4.03
CA THR A 41 -4.31 -9.39 3.82
C THR A 41 -3.93 -7.99 4.27
N ILE A 42 -4.57 -6.98 3.69
CA ILE A 42 -4.39 -5.58 4.11
C ILE A 42 -4.77 -5.39 5.58
N ASP A 43 -5.81 -6.08 6.06
CA ASP A 43 -6.24 -6.03 7.45
C ASP A 43 -5.16 -6.54 8.42
N GLN A 44 -4.53 -7.69 8.11
CA GLN A 44 -3.45 -8.24 8.94
C GLN A 44 -2.26 -7.28 9.06
N ILE A 45 -1.94 -6.58 7.96
CA ILE A 45 -0.87 -5.59 7.93
C ILE A 45 -1.28 -4.32 8.69
N GLY A 46 -2.54 -3.91 8.57
CA GLY A 46 -3.12 -2.80 9.32
C GLY A 46 -3.11 -3.03 10.84
N GLU A 47 -3.49 -4.22 11.29
CA GLU A 47 -3.39 -4.62 12.69
C GLU A 47 -1.94 -4.62 13.19
N SER A 48 -1.01 -5.12 12.37
CA SER A 48 0.41 -5.10 12.68
C SER A 48 0.93 -3.66 12.84
N LEU A 49 0.56 -2.75 11.92
CA LEU A 49 0.88 -1.33 12.02
C LEU A 49 0.34 -0.72 13.31
N GLY A 50 -0.91 -1.01 13.67
CA GLY A 50 -1.52 -0.53 14.91
C GLY A 50 -0.77 -0.96 16.17
N ARG A 51 -0.20 -2.17 16.19
CA ARG A 51 0.63 -2.67 17.31
C ARG A 51 2.03 -2.06 17.37
N HIS A 52 2.61 -1.69 16.24
CA HIS A 52 3.99 -1.19 16.16
C HIS A 52 4.09 0.35 16.15
N ILE A 53 2.98 1.06 15.86
CA ILE A 53 2.95 2.51 15.95
C ILE A 53 2.90 2.94 17.42
N PRO A 54 3.86 3.73 17.89
CA PRO A 54 3.86 4.21 19.27
C PRO A 54 2.72 5.21 19.50
N GLU A 55 2.28 5.33 20.76
CA GLU A 55 1.09 6.12 21.12
C GLU A 55 1.13 7.58 20.63
N HIS A 56 2.29 8.22 20.73
CA HIS A 56 2.50 9.61 20.29
C HIS A 56 2.38 9.81 18.75
N ARG A 57 2.27 8.73 17.98
CA ARG A 57 2.12 8.75 16.50
C ARG A 57 0.86 8.07 16.02
N ARG A 58 -0.13 7.80 16.89
CA ARG A 58 -1.39 7.15 16.47
C ARG A 58 -2.13 7.92 15.37
N ASN A 59 -1.93 9.23 15.28
CA ASN A 59 -2.46 10.06 14.19
C ASN A 59 -1.99 9.61 12.79
N LEU A 60 -0.88 8.86 12.69
CA LEU A 60 -0.38 8.31 11.43
C LEU A 60 -1.08 7.02 11.01
N LEU A 61 -1.79 6.34 11.92
CA LEU A 61 -2.39 5.05 11.62
C LEU A 61 -3.46 5.17 10.53
N GLU A 62 -4.33 6.16 10.62
CA GLU A 62 -5.41 6.36 9.66
C GLU A 62 -4.87 6.65 8.25
N SER A 63 -3.90 7.55 8.11
CA SER A 63 -3.29 7.87 6.81
C SER A 63 -2.51 6.68 6.24
N ASN A 64 -1.84 5.91 7.10
CA ASN A 64 -1.15 4.70 6.68
C ASN A 64 -2.10 3.62 6.16
N LEU A 65 -3.23 3.40 6.83
CA LEU A 65 -4.25 2.45 6.39
C LEU A 65 -4.88 2.88 5.06
N LYS A 66 -5.19 4.17 4.90
CA LYS A 66 -5.69 4.72 3.63
C LYS A 66 -4.69 4.51 2.49
N ALA A 67 -3.40 4.78 2.75
CA ALA A 67 -2.33 4.58 1.77
C ALA A 67 -2.22 3.11 1.33
N LEU A 68 -2.25 2.17 2.28
CA LEU A 68 -2.26 0.72 1.98
C LEU A 68 -3.47 0.31 1.13
N ALA A 69 -4.67 0.75 1.51
CA ALA A 69 -5.89 0.42 0.79
C ALA A 69 -5.85 0.92 -0.67
N ARG A 70 -5.42 2.16 -0.89
CA ARG A 70 -5.27 2.74 -2.23
C ARG A 70 -4.27 1.97 -3.10
N GLY A 71 -3.18 1.51 -2.50
CA GLY A 71 -2.22 0.63 -3.16
C GLY A 71 -2.84 -0.67 -3.64
N ALA A 72 -3.56 -1.35 -2.75
CA ALA A 72 -4.21 -2.63 -3.03
C ALA A 72 -5.27 -2.50 -4.14
N GLU A 73 -6.12 -1.47 -4.07
CA GLU A 73 -7.15 -1.19 -5.08
C GLU A 73 -6.54 -1.03 -6.49
N LEU A 74 -5.41 -0.33 -6.61
CA LEU A 74 -4.74 -0.13 -7.90
C LEU A 74 -4.19 -1.42 -8.46
N ALA A 75 -3.49 -2.20 -7.63
CA ALA A 75 -2.99 -3.50 -8.03
C ALA A 75 -4.14 -4.43 -8.45
N GLN A 76 -5.27 -4.41 -7.76
CA GLN A 76 -6.44 -5.21 -8.13
C GLN A 76 -6.97 -4.84 -9.52
N SER A 77 -7.05 -3.53 -9.83
CA SER A 77 -7.57 -3.03 -11.11
C SER A 77 -6.67 -3.30 -12.33
N GLN A 78 -5.35 -3.42 -12.13
CA GLN A 78 -4.40 -3.73 -13.19
C GLN A 78 -4.20 -5.23 -13.29
N GLY A 79 -4.97 -5.90 -14.16
CA GLY A 79 -4.84 -7.34 -14.41
C GLY A 79 -3.41 -7.77 -14.75
N LYS A 80 -3.07 -9.03 -14.42
CA LYS A 80 -1.78 -9.66 -14.73
C LYS A 80 -1.43 -9.45 -16.21
N THR A 81 -0.45 -8.59 -16.47
CA THR A 81 0.07 -8.33 -17.82
C THR A 81 1.48 -8.86 -17.92
#